data_AF-A0A2K3QP48-F1
#
_entry.id   AF-A0A2K3QP48-F1
#
_cell.length_a   1.000
_cell.length_b   1.000
_cell.length_c   1.000
_cell.angle_alpha   90.00
_cell.angle_beta   90.00
_cell.angle_gamma   90.00
#
_symmetry.space_group_name_H-M   'P 1'
#
loop_
_entity.id
_entity.type
_entity.pdbx_description
1 polymer ?
#
loop_
_entity_poly.entity_id
_entity_poly.type
_entity_poly.pdbx_seq_one_letter_code
_entity_poly.pdbx_strand_id
1 'polypeptide(L)'
;MWRKNRQDTGGSCLGHDINRNWPYKWDGPGSSTNPCDEDYRGESAGDSPETKALASFLQHVKSTQGLKLYMDWHSYSQLFMTPYGYTCDSVPDNNDDYQRLAGGAVDAIAAVHGTNFQSGPICTTIYQAAGSSIDYVNDVVQGDYGFAVELRDTRKFGFVLPADQIVPSGEEAFAGVMYLLQNMQ
;
A
#
# COMPACT_ATOMS: atom_id res chain seq x y z
N MET A 1 -7.68 14.93 12.28
CA MET A 1 -6.44 14.27 11.83
C MET A 1 -6.51 14.24 10.31
N TRP A 2 -5.55 14.84 9.60
CA TRP A 2 -5.60 14.94 8.14
C TRP A 2 -4.97 13.71 7.47
N ARG A 3 -5.59 13.16 6.41
CA ARG A 3 -5.06 12.01 5.63
C ARG A 3 -4.84 12.30 4.15
N LYS A 4 -5.79 12.98 3.50
CA LYS A 4 -5.80 13.24 2.04
C LYS A 4 -4.65 14.14 1.59
N ASN A 5 -4.49 14.39 0.28
CA ASN A 5 -3.64 15.51 -0.18
C ASN A 5 -4.32 16.87 0.13
N ARG A 6 -3.78 17.99 -0.36
CA ARG A 6 -4.34 19.34 -0.09
C ARG A 6 -4.92 20.03 -1.32
N GLN A 7 -5.21 19.27 -2.38
CA GLN A 7 -5.77 19.81 -3.62
C GLN A 7 -7.17 20.40 -3.40
N ASP A 8 -7.44 21.52 -4.05
CA ASP A 8 -8.78 22.12 -4.06
C ASP A 8 -9.74 21.27 -4.89
N THR A 9 -10.94 21.02 -4.37
CA THR A 9 -12.00 20.27 -5.04
C THR A 9 -13.16 21.17 -5.49
N GLY A 10 -12.97 22.50 -5.50
CA GLY A 10 -13.98 23.48 -5.91
C GLY A 10 -15.13 23.69 -4.91
N GLY A 11 -14.97 23.22 -3.66
CA GLY A 11 -16.00 23.24 -2.62
C GLY A 11 -15.44 23.56 -1.23
N SER A 12 -16.16 23.19 -0.18
CA SER A 12 -15.72 23.38 1.21
C SER A 12 -14.74 22.32 1.70
N CYS A 13 -14.61 21.22 0.98
CA CYS A 13 -13.75 20.09 1.31
C CYS A 13 -12.49 20.13 0.46
N LEU A 14 -11.42 19.51 0.97
CA LEU A 14 -10.12 19.53 0.32
C LEU A 14 -9.58 18.11 0.21
N GLY A 15 -8.86 17.88 -0.87
CA GLY A 15 -7.97 16.76 -1.06
C GLY A 15 -8.62 15.46 -1.53
N HIS A 16 -7.82 14.67 -2.22
CA HIS A 16 -8.08 13.31 -2.69
C HIS A 16 -7.33 12.32 -1.78
N ASP A 17 -7.90 11.15 -1.54
CA ASP A 17 -7.13 10.02 -1.00
C ASP A 17 -6.18 9.54 -2.10
N ILE A 18 -4.89 9.80 -1.91
CA ILE A 18 -3.83 9.45 -2.86
C ILE A 18 -3.65 7.94 -3.04
N ASN A 19 -4.22 7.10 -2.17
CA ASN A 19 -4.28 5.65 -2.33
C ASN A 19 -5.67 5.15 -2.75
N ARG A 20 -6.51 6.03 -3.29
CA ARG A 20 -7.71 5.73 -4.10
C ARG A 20 -7.66 6.36 -5.49
N ASN A 21 -6.64 7.17 -5.77
CA ASN A 21 -6.54 7.97 -6.97
C ASN A 21 -5.76 7.28 -8.11
N TRP A 22 -5.17 6.11 -7.91
CA TRP A 22 -4.33 5.49 -8.95
C TRP A 22 -5.14 5.05 -10.18
N PRO A 23 -4.61 5.21 -11.41
CA PRO A 23 -5.38 4.98 -12.64
C PRO A 23 -5.45 3.50 -13.03
N TYR A 24 -5.86 2.66 -12.08
CA TYR A 24 -6.19 1.26 -12.28
C TYR A 24 -7.35 0.86 -11.37
N LYS A 25 -8.42 0.33 -11.97
CA LYS A 25 -9.67 -0.03 -11.27
C LYS A 25 -10.24 1.11 -10.41
N TRP A 26 -9.90 2.35 -10.75
CA TRP A 26 -10.16 3.57 -9.97
C TRP A 26 -11.64 3.77 -9.60
N ASP A 27 -12.55 3.46 -10.51
CA ASP A 27 -13.98 3.68 -10.33
C ASP A 27 -14.69 2.55 -9.55
N GLY A 28 -13.94 1.55 -9.07
CA GLY A 28 -14.43 0.41 -8.33
C GLY A 28 -14.83 0.69 -6.87
N PRO A 29 -15.32 -0.35 -6.16
CA PRO A 29 -15.74 -0.27 -4.77
C PRO A 29 -14.58 0.02 -3.80
N GLY A 30 -14.91 0.51 -2.60
CA GLY A 30 -13.91 0.84 -1.57
C GLY A 30 -13.30 2.24 -1.72
N SER A 31 -13.97 3.11 -2.47
CA SER A 31 -13.62 4.51 -2.64
C SER A 31 -14.87 5.37 -2.77
N SER A 32 -14.81 6.63 -2.35
CA SER A 32 -15.93 7.57 -2.39
C SER A 32 -15.85 8.55 -3.57
N THR A 33 -17.02 8.97 -4.06
CA THR A 33 -17.18 10.09 -5.01
C THR A 33 -17.52 11.41 -4.34
N ASN A 34 -17.72 11.44 -3.02
CA ASN A 34 -17.99 12.66 -2.27
C ASN A 34 -16.68 13.35 -1.85
N PRO A 35 -16.42 14.59 -2.26
CA PRO A 35 -15.18 15.32 -1.93
C PRO A 35 -14.88 15.48 -0.43
N CYS A 36 -15.89 15.33 0.42
CA CYS A 36 -15.76 15.45 1.87
C CYS A 36 -15.37 14.14 2.57
N ASP A 37 -15.46 13.00 1.89
CA ASP A 37 -15.11 11.71 2.49
C ASP A 37 -13.58 11.54 2.53
N GLU A 38 -13.09 10.79 3.52
CA GLU A 38 -11.65 10.55 3.72
C GLU A 38 -11.05 9.64 2.65
N ASP A 39 -11.87 8.84 1.97
CA ASP A 39 -11.53 7.94 0.88
C ASP A 39 -11.98 8.49 -0.49
N TYR A 40 -12.15 9.81 -0.60
CA TYR A 40 -12.52 10.47 -1.85
C TYR A 40 -11.47 10.21 -2.95
N ARG A 41 -11.88 9.57 -4.04
CA ARG A 41 -10.98 9.11 -5.11
C ARG A 41 -10.51 10.16 -6.10
N GLY A 42 -11.02 11.40 -6.00
CA GLY A 42 -10.80 12.45 -7.00
C GLY A 42 -11.90 12.52 -8.06
N GLU A 43 -11.75 13.45 -8.99
CA GLU A 43 -12.68 13.70 -10.10
C GLU A 43 -12.45 12.74 -11.27
N SER A 44 -11.18 12.34 -11.48
CA SER A 44 -10.80 11.35 -12.48
C SER A 44 -9.59 10.53 -12.04
N ALA A 45 -9.41 9.38 -12.69
CA ALA A 45 -8.31 8.46 -12.45
C ALA A 45 -6.95 9.15 -12.61
N GLY A 46 -6.16 9.15 -11.54
CA GLY A 46 -4.82 9.72 -11.49
C GLY A 46 -4.82 11.23 -11.68
N ASP A 47 -5.81 11.95 -11.16
CA ASP A 47 -5.91 13.40 -11.35
C ASP A 47 -5.09 14.24 -10.36
N SER A 48 -4.66 13.67 -9.24
CA SER A 48 -3.80 14.35 -8.26
C SER A 48 -2.37 14.50 -8.79
N PRO A 49 -1.69 15.63 -8.56
CA PRO A 49 -0.32 15.84 -9.03
C PRO A 49 0.65 14.82 -8.42
N GLU A 50 0.44 14.39 -7.18
CA GLU A 50 1.26 13.38 -6.52
C GLU A 50 1.17 12.02 -7.21
N THR A 51 -0.06 11.53 -7.49
CA THR A 51 -0.26 10.27 -8.20
C THR A 51 0.25 10.34 -9.63
N LYS A 52 0.04 11.46 -10.35
CA LYS A 52 0.59 11.66 -11.71
C LYS A 52 2.12 11.56 -11.74
N ALA A 53 2.79 12.21 -10.79
CA ALA A 53 4.23 12.23 -10.71
C ALA A 53 4.78 10.82 -10.39
N LEU A 54 4.22 10.13 -9.41
CA LEU A 54 4.65 8.78 -9.03
C LEU A 54 4.38 7.76 -10.12
N ALA A 55 3.19 7.77 -10.74
CA ALA A 55 2.87 6.86 -11.85
C ALA A 55 3.86 7.04 -13.02
N SER A 56 4.16 8.29 -13.39
CA SER A 56 5.11 8.61 -14.44
C SER A 56 6.53 8.15 -14.09
N PHE A 57 6.96 8.36 -12.84
CA PHE A 57 8.26 7.92 -12.34
C PHE A 57 8.40 6.39 -12.36
N LEU A 58 7.38 5.66 -11.91
CA LEU A 58 7.40 4.19 -11.85
C LEU A 58 7.46 3.57 -13.25
N GLN A 59 6.70 4.11 -14.22
CA GLN A 59 6.80 3.69 -15.63
C GLN A 59 8.20 3.97 -16.20
N HIS A 60 8.78 5.14 -15.89
CA HIS A 60 10.13 5.47 -16.32
C HIS A 60 11.17 4.51 -15.73
N VAL A 61 11.08 4.18 -14.44
CA VAL A 61 11.97 3.22 -13.79
C VAL A 61 11.84 1.83 -14.42
N LYS A 62 10.60 1.32 -14.58
CA LYS A 62 10.37 0.01 -15.21
C LYS A 62 10.95 -0.05 -16.61
N SER A 63 10.73 0.98 -17.45
CA SER A 63 11.18 0.97 -18.84
C SER A 63 12.69 1.14 -19.01
N THR A 64 13.38 1.78 -18.05
CA THR A 64 14.82 2.08 -18.18
C THR A 64 15.72 1.03 -17.52
N GLN A 65 15.31 0.47 -16.38
CA GLN A 65 16.14 -0.45 -15.60
C GLN A 65 15.36 -1.63 -14.98
N GLY A 66 14.05 -1.68 -15.19
CA GLY A 66 13.16 -2.62 -14.48
C GLY A 66 12.72 -2.09 -13.11
N LEU A 67 11.68 -2.70 -12.56
CA LEU A 67 11.15 -2.40 -11.23
C LEU A 67 10.96 -3.72 -10.50
N LYS A 68 11.93 -4.06 -9.65
CA LYS A 68 11.95 -5.35 -8.93
C LYS A 68 11.03 -5.39 -7.73
N LEU A 69 11.04 -4.32 -6.92
CA LEU A 69 10.25 -4.22 -5.70
C LEU A 69 9.64 -2.83 -5.59
N TYR A 70 8.36 -2.77 -5.29
CA TYR A 70 7.64 -1.59 -4.83
C TYR A 70 7.04 -1.86 -3.45
N MET A 71 7.20 -0.92 -2.52
CA MET A 71 6.62 -1.01 -1.19
C MET A 71 5.85 0.26 -0.87
N ASP A 72 4.58 0.11 -0.50
CA ASP A 72 3.71 1.19 -0.04
C ASP A 72 3.55 1.10 1.48
N TRP A 73 4.15 2.03 2.20
CA TRP A 73 4.21 2.01 3.66
C TRP A 73 3.12 2.89 4.28
N HIS A 74 2.29 2.27 5.10
CA HIS A 74 1.19 2.88 5.86
C HIS A 74 1.33 2.55 7.35
N SER A 75 0.44 3.14 8.14
CA SER A 75 0.14 2.71 9.50
C SER A 75 -1.35 2.95 9.72
N TYR A 76 -2.04 2.21 10.55
CA TYR A 76 -1.59 1.15 11.45
C TYR A 76 -2.40 -0.11 11.17
N SER A 77 -1.94 -1.27 11.64
CA SER A 77 -2.71 -2.52 11.88
C SER A 77 -1.81 -3.74 11.99
N GLN A 78 -0.50 -3.61 11.73
CA GLN A 78 0.45 -4.73 11.64
C GLN A 78 0.05 -5.72 10.54
N LEU A 79 -0.05 -5.24 9.30
CA LEU A 79 -0.41 -6.04 8.12
C LEU A 79 0.70 -6.00 7.08
N PHE A 80 0.95 -7.11 6.39
CA PHE A 80 1.89 -7.23 5.29
C PHE A 80 1.19 -7.81 4.07
N MET A 81 0.70 -6.93 3.21
CA MET A 81 -0.34 -7.25 2.25
C MET A 81 0.17 -7.33 0.82
N THR A 82 -0.43 -8.24 0.05
CA THR A 82 -0.17 -8.49 -1.36
C THR A 82 -1.35 -8.01 -2.20
N PRO A 83 -1.21 -7.83 -3.53
CA PRO A 83 -2.37 -7.61 -4.38
C PRO A 83 -3.37 -8.79 -4.29
N TYR A 84 -4.67 -8.59 -4.56
CA TYR A 84 -5.30 -7.32 -4.97
C TYR A 84 -6.09 -6.65 -3.84
N GLY A 85 -6.20 -5.33 -3.93
CA GLY A 85 -7.12 -4.52 -3.12
C GLY A 85 -8.49 -4.33 -3.78
N TYR A 86 -8.52 -4.12 -5.10
CA TYR A 86 -9.76 -3.79 -5.81
C TYR A 86 -10.79 -4.94 -5.87
N THR A 87 -10.37 -6.20 -5.66
CA THR A 87 -11.23 -7.40 -5.72
C THR A 87 -10.78 -8.44 -4.71
N CYS A 88 -11.74 -9.20 -4.17
CA CYS A 88 -11.49 -10.35 -3.30
C CYS A 88 -11.53 -11.68 -4.08
N ASP A 89 -11.95 -11.65 -5.34
CA ASP A 89 -12.20 -12.85 -6.16
C ASP A 89 -11.00 -13.22 -7.04
N SER A 90 -9.88 -12.51 -6.92
CA SER A 90 -8.71 -12.71 -7.76
C SER A 90 -7.43 -12.39 -7.00
N VAL A 91 -6.35 -13.02 -7.43
CA VAL A 91 -4.97 -12.80 -6.96
C VAL A 91 -4.04 -12.78 -8.18
N PRO A 92 -2.83 -12.22 -8.09
CA PRO A 92 -1.85 -12.24 -9.18
C PRO A 92 -1.45 -13.67 -9.59
N ASP A 93 -0.98 -13.84 -10.83
CA ASP A 93 -0.53 -15.15 -11.34
C ASP A 93 0.61 -15.76 -10.50
N ASN A 94 1.49 -14.93 -9.93
CA ASN A 94 2.58 -15.32 -9.04
C ASN A 94 2.17 -15.33 -7.55
N ASN A 95 0.88 -15.49 -7.22
CA ASN A 95 0.39 -15.40 -5.85
C ASN A 95 1.10 -16.34 -4.86
N ASP A 96 1.45 -17.56 -5.27
CA ASP A 96 2.17 -18.50 -4.39
C ASP A 96 3.51 -17.91 -3.92
N ASP A 97 4.21 -17.18 -4.79
CA ASP A 97 5.46 -16.54 -4.45
C ASP A 97 5.25 -15.28 -3.60
N TYR A 98 4.20 -14.51 -3.88
CA TYR A 98 3.76 -13.41 -3.01
C TYR A 98 3.49 -13.88 -1.58
N GLN A 99 2.72 -14.98 -1.40
CA GLN A 99 2.40 -15.50 -0.08
C GLN A 99 3.63 -16.07 0.64
N ARG A 100 4.53 -16.75 -0.10
CA ARG A 100 5.82 -17.21 0.44
C ARG A 100 6.65 -16.05 0.98
N LEU A 101 6.79 -14.99 0.17
CA LEU A 101 7.60 -13.81 0.50
C LEU A 101 6.99 -13.01 1.66
N ALA A 102 5.68 -12.76 1.63
CA ALA A 102 4.98 -12.05 2.70
C ALA A 102 5.04 -12.83 4.02
N GLY A 103 4.82 -14.15 3.99
CA GLY A 103 4.94 -15.02 5.16
C GLY A 103 6.32 -14.98 5.80
N GLY A 104 7.38 -15.12 4.99
CA GLY A 104 8.73 -15.03 5.52
C GLY A 104 9.14 -13.63 5.99
N ALA A 105 8.59 -12.57 5.37
CA ALA A 105 8.80 -11.20 5.83
C ALA A 105 8.16 -10.96 7.21
N VAL A 106 6.94 -11.47 7.46
CA VAL A 106 6.31 -11.34 8.79
C VAL A 106 7.00 -12.19 9.86
N ASP A 107 7.54 -13.35 9.50
CA ASP A 107 8.38 -14.15 10.40
C ASP A 107 9.67 -13.39 10.77
N ALA A 108 10.32 -12.74 9.80
CA ALA A 108 11.52 -11.94 10.02
C ALA A 108 11.24 -10.70 10.90
N ILE A 109 10.10 -10.03 10.70
CA ILE A 109 9.61 -8.95 11.55
C ILE A 109 9.42 -9.45 12.99
N ALA A 110 8.72 -10.57 13.18
CA ALA A 110 8.43 -11.13 14.49
C ALA A 110 9.70 -11.55 15.24
N ALA A 111 10.74 -11.99 14.53
CA ALA A 111 12.01 -12.39 15.14
C ALA A 111 12.79 -11.25 15.81
N VAL A 112 12.50 -9.98 15.52
CA VAL A 112 13.23 -8.83 16.10
C VAL A 112 12.74 -8.52 17.52
N HIS A 113 11.45 -8.16 17.68
CA HIS A 113 10.88 -7.83 19.00
C HIS A 113 9.58 -8.58 19.34
N GLY A 114 9.21 -9.61 18.57
CA GLY A 114 7.99 -10.40 18.79
C GLY A 114 6.71 -9.76 18.26
N THR A 115 6.80 -8.74 17.42
CA THR A 115 5.61 -8.07 16.85
C THR A 115 5.01 -8.92 15.74
N ASN A 116 3.77 -9.35 15.94
CA ASN A 116 3.06 -10.21 14.99
C ASN A 116 2.36 -9.39 13.91
N PHE A 117 2.68 -9.67 12.65
CA PHE A 117 1.97 -9.12 11.50
C PHE A 117 1.10 -10.21 10.86
N GLN A 118 -0.06 -9.82 10.33
CA GLN A 118 -0.87 -10.68 9.47
C GLN A 118 -0.51 -10.42 8.00
N SER A 119 -0.32 -11.47 7.21
CA SER A 119 -0.08 -11.37 5.76
C SER A 119 -1.23 -11.91 4.92
N GLY A 120 -1.41 -11.38 3.71
CA GLY A 120 -2.36 -11.88 2.72
C GLY A 120 -2.77 -10.83 1.69
N PRO A 121 -3.68 -11.17 0.75
CA PRO A 121 -4.22 -10.21 -0.20
C PRO A 121 -4.92 -9.04 0.49
N ILE A 122 -4.76 -7.81 -0.02
CA ILE A 122 -5.31 -6.58 0.58
C ILE A 122 -6.82 -6.74 0.84
N CYS A 123 -7.61 -7.15 -0.17
CA CYS A 123 -9.07 -7.20 -0.06
C CYS A 123 -9.55 -8.11 1.09
N THR A 124 -8.92 -9.27 1.28
CA THR A 124 -9.30 -10.26 2.29
C THR A 124 -8.63 -10.04 3.65
N THR A 125 -7.52 -9.28 3.69
CA THR A 125 -6.76 -9.03 4.92
C THR A 125 -7.23 -7.77 5.64
N ILE A 126 -7.59 -6.71 4.90
CA ILE A 126 -8.08 -5.47 5.49
C ILE A 126 -9.51 -5.15 5.04
N TYR A 127 -9.70 -4.83 3.77
CA TYR A 127 -10.99 -4.57 3.12
C TYR A 127 -10.76 -4.28 1.62
N GLN A 128 -11.83 -4.34 0.82
CA GLN A 128 -11.81 -4.02 -0.60
C GLN A 128 -11.54 -2.52 -0.84
N ALA A 129 -10.54 -2.20 -1.68
CA ALA A 129 -10.12 -0.82 -1.98
C ALA A 129 -9.66 -0.67 -3.44
N ALA A 130 -10.46 0.04 -4.24
CA ALA A 130 -10.12 0.44 -5.60
C ALA A 130 -9.11 1.59 -5.67
N GLY A 131 -8.36 1.67 -6.78
CA GLY A 131 -7.46 2.80 -7.06
C GLY A 131 -6.22 2.86 -6.17
N SER A 132 -5.72 1.70 -5.73
CA SER A 132 -4.51 1.59 -4.90
C SER A 132 -3.22 1.60 -5.72
N SER A 133 -2.12 2.02 -5.09
CA SER A 133 -0.79 2.03 -5.67
C SER A 133 -0.29 0.62 -6.03
N ILE A 134 -0.53 -0.34 -5.14
CA ILE A 134 -0.09 -1.74 -5.27
C ILE A 134 -0.73 -2.42 -6.46
N ASP A 135 -2.05 -2.27 -6.63
CA ASP A 135 -2.75 -2.86 -7.77
C ASP A 135 -2.28 -2.23 -9.08
N TYR A 136 -2.06 -0.90 -9.10
CA TYR A 136 -1.51 -0.20 -10.27
C TYR A 136 -0.10 -0.68 -10.63
N VAL A 137 0.78 -0.81 -9.64
CA VAL A 137 2.15 -1.27 -9.89
C VAL A 137 2.17 -2.72 -10.38
N ASN A 138 1.33 -3.58 -9.84
CA ASN A 138 1.26 -4.99 -10.23
C ASN A 138 0.79 -5.15 -11.69
N ASP A 139 -0.31 -4.49 -12.08
CA ASP A 139 -0.96 -4.80 -13.36
C ASP A 139 -0.69 -3.79 -14.48
N VAL A 140 -0.39 -2.54 -14.14
CA VAL A 140 -0.13 -1.49 -15.14
C VAL A 140 1.36 -1.24 -15.32
N VAL A 141 2.10 -1.04 -14.23
CA VAL A 141 3.56 -0.89 -14.30
C VAL A 141 4.24 -2.24 -14.54
N GLN A 142 3.61 -3.34 -14.15
CA GLN A 142 4.18 -4.69 -14.19
C GLN A 142 5.50 -4.77 -13.41
N GLY A 143 5.54 -4.16 -12.21
CA GLY A 143 6.63 -4.39 -11.26
C GLY A 143 6.66 -5.85 -10.83
N ASP A 144 7.84 -6.41 -10.59
CA ASP A 144 7.97 -7.85 -10.32
C ASP A 144 7.31 -8.23 -8.99
N TYR A 145 7.44 -7.37 -7.96
CA TYR A 145 6.74 -7.49 -6.68
C TYR A 145 6.27 -6.13 -6.14
N GLY A 146 5.05 -6.09 -5.59
CA GLY A 146 4.47 -4.95 -4.87
C GLY A 146 3.85 -5.37 -3.53
N PHE A 147 4.19 -4.70 -2.43
CA PHE A 147 3.61 -4.96 -1.10
C PHE A 147 3.11 -3.69 -0.42
N ALA A 148 1.93 -3.74 0.20
CA ALA A 148 1.46 -2.72 1.13
C ALA A 148 1.72 -3.16 2.57
N VAL A 149 2.28 -2.30 3.40
CA VAL A 149 2.56 -2.63 4.80
C VAL A 149 1.87 -1.64 5.71
N GLU A 150 1.07 -2.12 6.66
CA GLU A 150 0.51 -1.34 7.75
C GLU A 150 1.35 -1.58 9.00
N LEU A 151 2.13 -0.59 9.43
CA LEU A 151 3.04 -0.70 10.57
C LEU A 151 2.31 -0.78 11.92
N ARG A 152 3.08 -0.72 13.01
CA ARG A 152 2.55 -0.65 14.38
C ARG A 152 1.55 0.51 14.53
N ASP A 153 0.59 0.43 15.44
CA ASP A 153 0.22 -0.72 16.28
C ASP A 153 -1.08 -1.37 15.80
N THR A 154 -1.79 -2.07 16.68
CA THR A 154 -3.08 -2.71 16.36
C THR A 154 -4.30 -1.91 16.84
N ARG A 155 -4.15 -0.59 17.12
CA ARG A 155 -5.18 0.45 17.44
C ARG A 155 -4.94 1.20 18.74
N LYS A 156 -4.15 0.68 19.68
CA LYS A 156 -4.01 1.27 21.03
C LYS A 156 -3.60 2.76 20.95
N PHE A 157 -2.68 3.07 20.05
CA PHE A 157 -2.25 4.42 19.72
C PHE A 157 -2.62 4.82 18.28
N GLY A 158 -2.73 3.85 17.38
CA GLY A 158 -3.04 4.09 15.98
C GLY A 158 -2.06 5.07 15.34
N PHE A 159 -2.57 6.14 14.72
CA PHE A 159 -1.74 7.15 14.05
C PHE A 159 -0.89 8.03 14.99
N VAL A 160 -1.08 7.94 16.31
CA VAL A 160 -0.35 8.75 17.30
C VAL A 160 0.55 7.85 18.15
N LEU A 161 1.30 6.97 17.48
CA LEU A 161 2.23 6.03 18.10
C LEU A 161 3.31 6.77 18.91
N PRO A 162 3.62 6.35 20.15
CA PRO A 162 4.66 6.98 20.96
C PRO A 162 6.01 7.02 20.25
N ALA A 163 6.75 8.12 20.41
CA ALA A 163 8.02 8.33 19.71
C ALA A 163 9.09 7.28 20.06
N ASP A 164 9.01 6.67 21.24
CA ASP A 164 9.90 5.57 21.65
C ASP A 164 9.66 4.25 20.87
N GLN A 165 8.58 4.16 20.10
CA GLN A 165 8.28 3.03 19.21
C GLN A 165 8.82 3.22 17.79
N ILE A 166 9.33 4.41 17.43
CA ILE A 166 9.82 4.69 16.07
C ILE A 166 10.98 3.75 15.71
N VAL A 167 12.00 3.67 16.56
CA VAL A 167 13.18 2.82 16.30
C VAL A 167 12.81 1.32 16.33
N PRO A 168 12.09 0.80 17.34
CA PRO A 168 11.66 -0.60 17.33
C PRO A 168 10.84 -0.99 16.08
N SER A 169 9.90 -0.13 15.66
CA SER A 169 9.11 -0.38 14.44
C SER A 169 9.96 -0.35 13.18
N GLY A 170 10.98 0.51 13.13
CA GLY A 170 11.90 0.60 11.99
C GLY A 170 12.84 -0.60 11.87
N GLU A 171 13.36 -1.11 12.98
CA GLU A 171 14.21 -2.32 13.03
C GLU A 171 13.46 -3.56 12.52
N GLU A 172 12.20 -3.70 12.95
CA GLU A 172 11.30 -4.75 12.48
C GLU A 172 11.01 -4.66 10.99
N ALA A 173 10.56 -3.49 10.53
CA ALA A 173 10.27 -3.25 9.12
C ALA A 173 11.51 -3.52 8.25
N PHE A 174 12.69 -3.10 8.71
CA PHE A 174 13.95 -3.36 8.03
C PHE A 174 14.25 -4.86 7.91
N ALA A 175 14.00 -5.66 8.96
CA ALA A 175 14.18 -7.12 8.89
C ALA A 175 13.27 -7.76 7.83
N GLY A 176 12.01 -7.32 7.75
CA GLY A 176 11.08 -7.76 6.70
C GLY A 176 11.57 -7.41 5.29
N VAL A 177 12.05 -6.18 5.09
CA VAL A 177 12.64 -5.76 3.79
C VAL A 177 13.87 -6.58 3.43
N MET A 178 14.77 -6.80 4.40
CA MET A 178 15.98 -7.60 4.18
C MET A 178 15.65 -9.04 3.78
N TYR A 179 14.61 -9.63 4.39
CA TYR A 179 14.12 -10.93 3.98
C TYR A 179 13.68 -10.92 2.51
N LEU A 180 12.86 -9.95 2.09
CA LEU A 180 12.44 -9.85 0.69
C LEU A 180 13.64 -9.75 -0.26
N LEU A 181 14.57 -8.83 0.00
CA LEU A 181 15.74 -8.59 -0.86
C LEU A 181 16.63 -9.83 -1.01
N GLN A 182 16.62 -10.75 -0.04
CA GLN A 182 17.40 -11.99 -0.09
C GLN A 182 16.66 -13.16 -0.77
N ASN A 183 15.33 -13.07 -0.92
CA ASN A 183 14.49 -14.22 -1.29
C ASN A 183 13.61 -14.02 -2.54
N MET A 184 13.54 -12.80 -3.07
CA MET A 184 12.94 -12.50 -4.39
C MET A 184 13.86 -12.97 -5.53
N GLN A 185 13.27 -13.37 -6.66
CA GLN A 185 13.98 -13.87 -7.85
C GLN A 185 14.15 -12.81 -8.96
#